data_AF-A0A970CFD8-F1
#
_entry.id   AF-A0A970CFD8-F1
#
_cell.length_a   1.000
_cell.length_b   1.000
_cell.length_c   1.000
_cell.angle_alpha   90.00
_cell.angle_beta   90.00
_cell.angle_gamma   90.00
#
_symmetry.space_group_name_H-M   'P 1'
#
loop_
_entity.id
_entity.type
_entity.pdbx_description
1 polymer ?
#
loop_
_entity_poly.entity_id
_entity_poly.type
_entity_poly.pdbx_seq_one_letter_code
_entity_poly.pdbx_strand_id
1 'polypeptide(L)'
;MAVRLAVFCISFGVLGYEILLMRLLSIVQWHHFAYMIISLALLGFGASGTFICLLQRPLLQRFYHAFTISALLFGIALGLSFGITRYIPLNPLEILWDARQWFYLLLTYLALFVPFFFGGACLSLAFLQFKEKIHQIYMFDLLGAGLGALGMVLLLFALHPVDCLKVLPITGFFAAGLAMTATRRSRHVLCGLFIVLCGLGFPLVQPADWSTLRVSQYKGLSMALKVPGARIVTERFSPLGWIAVVESPVIPFRHAPGMSLNCDTEPPMQVGVFVDG
;
A
#
# COMPACT_ATOMS: atom_id res chain seq x y z
N MET A 1 7.92 14.87 -23.13
CA MET A 1 6.98 13.74 -23.12
C MET A 1 7.37 12.70 -22.08
N ALA A 2 8.59 12.15 -22.11
CA ALA A 2 9.08 11.16 -21.14
C ALA A 2 8.86 11.55 -19.66
N VAL A 3 9.23 12.76 -19.24
CA VAL A 3 9.02 13.22 -17.84
C VAL A 3 7.54 13.30 -17.47
N ARG A 4 6.64 13.62 -18.41
CA ARG A 4 5.19 13.68 -18.13
C ARG A 4 4.61 12.29 -17.90
N LEU A 5 5.05 11.32 -18.69
CA LEU A 5 4.71 9.91 -18.48
C LEU A 5 5.31 9.39 -17.17
N ALA A 6 6.52 9.84 -16.80
CA ALA A 6 7.10 9.50 -15.51
C ALA A 6 6.26 10.07 -14.34
N VAL A 7 5.82 11.33 -14.43
CA VAL A 7 4.89 11.93 -13.46
C VAL A 7 3.60 11.11 -13.37
N PHE A 8 2.98 10.77 -14.50
CA PHE A 8 1.79 9.92 -14.54
C PHE A 8 2.00 8.60 -13.79
N CYS A 9 3.15 7.94 -13.97
CA CYS A 9 3.46 6.68 -13.31
C CYS A 9 3.67 6.85 -11.80
N ILE A 10 4.32 7.93 -11.37
CA ILE A 10 4.46 8.25 -9.95
C ILE A 10 3.08 8.51 -9.33
N SER A 11 2.25 9.36 -9.92
CA SER A 11 0.92 9.69 -9.40
C SER A 11 0.00 8.46 -9.37
N PHE A 12 0.08 7.60 -10.38
CA PHE A 12 -0.58 6.30 -10.39
C PHE A 12 -0.14 5.45 -9.20
N GLY A 13 1.17 5.34 -8.98
CA GLY A 13 1.75 4.55 -7.90
C GLY A 13 1.38 5.09 -6.52
N VAL A 14 1.40 6.41 -6.32
CA VAL A 14 1.05 7.06 -5.04
C VAL A 14 -0.42 6.77 -4.69
N LEU A 15 -1.36 7.11 -5.58
CA LEU A 15 -2.78 6.94 -5.29
C LEU A 15 -3.17 5.46 -5.21
N GLY A 16 -2.58 4.62 -6.06
CA GLY A 16 -2.74 3.18 -5.95
C GLY A 16 -2.25 2.66 -4.59
N TYR A 17 -1.11 3.16 -4.11
CA TYR A 17 -0.55 2.75 -2.81
C TYR A 17 -1.41 3.20 -1.64
N GLU A 18 -1.95 4.42 -1.70
CA GLU A 18 -2.86 4.95 -0.69
C GLU A 18 -4.10 4.06 -0.51
N ILE A 19 -4.78 3.73 -1.62
CA ILE A 19 -5.95 2.82 -1.60
C ILE A 19 -5.55 1.42 -1.13
N LEU A 20 -4.43 0.90 -1.61
CA LEU A 20 -3.97 -0.42 -1.24
C LEU A 20 -3.65 -0.52 0.26
N LEU A 21 -2.97 0.48 0.82
CA LEU A 21 -2.68 0.54 2.25
C LEU A 21 -3.97 0.61 3.07
N MET A 22 -4.97 1.39 2.64
CA MET A 22 -6.26 1.45 3.35
C MET A 22 -6.90 0.07 3.44
N ARG A 23 -6.84 -0.70 2.34
CA ARG A 23 -7.35 -2.06 2.30
C ARG A 23 -6.55 -3.02 3.17
N LEU A 24 -5.22 -2.99 3.06
CA LEU A 24 -4.33 -3.86 3.84
C LEU A 24 -4.47 -3.62 5.35
N LEU A 25 -4.51 -2.35 5.79
CA LEU A 25 -4.69 -2.02 7.21
C LEU A 25 -6.10 -2.31 7.71
N SER A 26 -7.14 -2.23 6.87
CA SER A 26 -8.50 -2.69 7.24
C SER A 26 -8.54 -4.18 7.59
N ILE A 27 -7.82 -4.99 6.80
CA ILE A 27 -7.74 -6.45 6.99
C ILE A 27 -6.83 -6.80 8.18
N VAL A 28 -5.65 -6.20 8.28
CA VAL A 28 -4.68 -6.54 9.33
C VAL A 28 -5.09 -6.00 10.69
N GLN A 29 -5.56 -4.76 10.73
CA GLN A 29 -5.99 -4.02 11.92
C GLN A 29 -7.47 -3.63 11.77
N TRP A 30 -7.81 -2.35 11.73
CA TRP A 30 -9.19 -1.89 11.58
C TRP A 30 -9.28 -0.72 10.61
N HIS A 31 -10.46 -0.45 10.07
CA HIS A 31 -10.71 0.65 9.12
C HIS A 31 -10.31 2.03 9.66
N HIS A 32 -10.21 2.23 10.98
CA HIS A 32 -9.76 3.49 11.59
C HIS A 32 -8.36 3.93 11.15
N PHE A 33 -7.51 3.00 10.72
CA PHE A 33 -6.18 3.31 10.21
C PHE A 33 -6.19 3.94 8.80
N ALA A 34 -7.35 4.04 8.14
CA ALA A 34 -7.49 4.76 6.87
C ALA A 34 -7.17 6.26 7.02
N TYR A 35 -7.66 6.90 8.08
CA TYR A 35 -7.41 8.33 8.35
C TYR A 35 -5.93 8.63 8.60
N MET A 36 -5.22 7.68 9.21
CA MET A 36 -3.77 7.75 9.38
C MET A 36 -3.05 7.77 8.03
N ILE A 37 -3.47 6.94 7.07
CA ILE A 37 -2.81 6.86 5.75
C ILE A 37 -2.93 8.18 4.99
N ILE A 38 -4.13 8.78 4.97
CA ILE A 38 -4.35 10.09 4.34
C ILE A 38 -3.45 11.14 4.99
N SER A 39 -3.36 11.15 6.32
CA SER A 39 -2.50 12.06 7.07
C SER A 39 -1.02 11.85 6.76
N LEU A 40 -0.59 10.59 6.62
CA LEU A 40 0.78 10.22 6.24
C LEU A 40 1.11 10.65 4.81
N ALA A 41 0.17 10.52 3.88
CA ALA A 41 0.34 10.99 2.51
C ALA A 41 0.56 12.51 2.50
N LEU A 42 -0.32 13.27 3.16
CA LEU A 42 -0.19 14.73 3.29
C LEU A 42 1.12 15.14 3.98
N LEU A 43 1.52 14.46 5.05
CA LEU A 43 2.79 14.69 5.73
C LEU A 43 3.99 14.39 4.82
N GLY A 44 3.93 13.28 4.06
CA GLY A 44 4.92 12.89 3.05
C GLY A 44 5.12 13.98 2.00
N PHE A 45 4.04 14.44 1.40
CA PHE A 45 4.06 15.52 0.42
C PHE A 45 4.58 16.84 1.01
N GLY A 46 4.12 17.23 2.21
CA GLY A 46 4.53 18.47 2.88
C GLY A 46 6.02 18.46 3.27
N ALA A 47 6.50 17.36 3.86
CA ALA A 47 7.90 17.19 4.22
C ALA A 47 8.80 17.18 2.97
N SER A 48 8.35 16.53 1.91
CA SER A 48 9.06 16.51 0.64
C SER A 48 9.14 17.89 0.00
N GLY A 49 8.02 18.63 -0.06
CA GLY A 49 8.00 20.01 -0.54
C GLY A 49 8.95 20.91 0.23
N THR A 50 9.00 20.76 1.57
CA THR A 50 9.93 21.49 2.45
C THR A 50 11.39 21.15 2.13
N PHE A 51 11.71 19.86 2.00
CA PHE A 51 13.04 19.38 1.64
C PHE A 51 13.51 19.94 0.28
N ILE A 52 12.63 19.88 -0.73
CA ILE A 52 12.94 20.41 -2.07
C ILE A 52 13.08 21.93 -2.05
N CYS A 53 12.29 22.65 -1.24
CA CYS A 53 12.40 24.11 -1.10
C CYS A 53 13.78 24.52 -0.54
N LEU A 54 14.27 23.81 0.48
CA LEU A 54 15.58 24.08 1.09
C LEU A 54 16.75 23.74 0.15
N LEU A 55 16.62 22.69 -0.65
CA LEU A 55 17.66 22.19 -1.56
C LEU A 55 17.37 22.45 -3.04
N GLN A 56 16.56 23.47 -3.32
CA GLN A 56 16.02 23.71 -4.67
C GLN A 56 17.13 23.88 -5.72
N ARG A 57 18.15 24.70 -5.42
CA ARG A 57 19.23 25.03 -6.37
C ARG A 57 20.02 23.80 -6.86
N PRO A 58 20.64 22.98 -5.98
CA PRO A 58 21.41 21.81 -6.42
C PRO A 58 20.53 20.74 -7.09
N LEU A 59 19.28 20.58 -6.64
CA LEU A 59 18.37 19.58 -7.19
C LEU A 59 17.88 19.93 -8.60
N LEU A 60 17.57 21.20 -8.88
CA LEU A 60 17.17 21.63 -10.21
C LEU A 60 18.34 21.63 -11.21
N GLN A 61 19.55 21.97 -10.77
CA GLN A 61 20.75 21.86 -11.62
C GLN A 61 20.99 20.43 -12.12
N ARG A 62 20.64 19.43 -11.31
CA ARG A 62 20.76 18.00 -11.65
C ARG A 62 19.41 17.31 -11.70
N PHE A 63 18.40 17.98 -12.27
CA PHE A 63 17.01 17.54 -12.28
C PHE A 63 16.82 16.06 -12.64
N TYR A 64 17.37 15.61 -13.78
CA TYR A 64 17.18 14.23 -14.23
C TYR A 64 17.76 13.20 -13.27
N HIS A 65 18.90 13.49 -12.64
CA HIS A 65 19.48 12.60 -11.64
C HIS A 65 18.67 12.60 -10.34
N ALA A 66 18.31 13.78 -9.83
CA ALA A 66 17.49 13.90 -8.62
C ALA A 66 16.14 13.18 -8.79
N PHE A 67 15.44 13.44 -9.90
CA PHE A 67 14.16 12.80 -10.20
C PHE A 67 14.30 11.27 -10.34
N THR A 68 15.33 10.78 -11.05
CA THR A 68 15.55 9.34 -11.21
C THR A 68 15.82 8.65 -9.88
N ILE A 69 16.65 9.25 -9.01
CA ILE A 69 16.96 8.70 -7.69
C ILE A 69 15.70 8.69 -6.82
N SER A 70 14.94 9.79 -6.78
CA SER A 70 13.67 9.84 -6.05
C SER A 70 12.67 8.81 -6.56
N ALA A 71 12.56 8.61 -7.88
CA ALA A 71 11.66 7.62 -8.48
C ALA A 71 12.08 6.17 -8.19
N LEU A 72 13.40 5.88 -8.19
CA LEU A 72 13.94 4.58 -7.77
C LEU A 72 13.65 4.31 -6.29
N LEU A 73 13.95 5.27 -5.43
CA LEU A 73 13.70 5.17 -3.99
C LEU A 73 12.20 5.04 -3.71
N PHE A 74 11.36 5.70 -4.49
CA PHE A 74 9.91 5.52 -4.44
C PHE A 74 9.51 4.08 -4.76
N GLY A 75 9.95 3.52 -5.89
CA GLY A 75 9.64 2.14 -6.28
C GLY A 75 10.11 1.12 -5.23
N ILE A 76 11.34 1.26 -4.74
CA ILE A 76 11.90 0.41 -3.67
C ILE A 76 11.08 0.56 -2.39
N ALA A 77 10.77 1.80 -1.98
CA ALA A 77 10.02 2.08 -0.76
C ALA A 77 8.60 1.50 -0.81
N LEU A 78 7.91 1.57 -1.95
CA LEU A 78 6.58 0.97 -2.13
C LEU A 78 6.58 -0.53 -1.79
N GLY A 79 7.61 -1.26 -2.20
CA GLY A 79 7.73 -2.69 -1.91
C GLY A 79 8.17 -2.98 -0.48
N LEU A 80 9.15 -2.24 0.03
CA LEU A 80 9.78 -2.55 1.32
C LEU A 80 9.00 -2.03 2.53
N SER A 81 8.33 -0.88 2.42
CA SER A 81 7.73 -0.18 3.57
C SER A 81 6.73 -1.04 4.32
N PHE A 82 5.75 -1.64 3.64
CA PHE A 82 4.78 -2.53 4.29
C PHE A 82 5.44 -3.82 4.81
N GLY A 83 6.41 -4.37 4.08
CA GLY A 83 7.19 -5.53 4.53
C GLY A 83 7.91 -5.27 5.86
N ILE A 84 8.47 -4.07 6.04
CA ILE A 84 9.10 -3.64 7.30
C ILE A 84 8.07 -3.56 8.43
N THR A 85 6.87 -3.01 8.17
CA THR A 85 5.83 -2.85 9.22
C THR A 85 5.39 -4.17 9.84
N ARG A 86 5.52 -5.29 9.12
CA ARG A 86 5.19 -6.63 9.66
C ARG A 86 6.14 -7.08 10.78
N TYR A 87 7.39 -6.64 10.76
CA TYR A 87 8.36 -6.98 11.81
C TYR A 87 8.20 -6.11 13.05
N ILE A 88 7.38 -5.06 12.97
CA ILE A 88 7.06 -4.19 14.08
C ILE A 88 5.86 -4.81 14.83
N PRO A 89 6.02 -5.29 16.08
CA PRO A 89 4.96 -5.96 16.83
C PRO A 89 3.99 -4.92 17.43
N LEU A 90 3.31 -4.17 16.56
CA LEU A 90 2.33 -3.16 16.98
C LEU A 90 1.02 -3.85 17.41
N ASN A 91 0.68 -3.68 18.69
CA ASN A 91 -0.63 -4.05 19.22
C ASN A 91 -1.40 -2.77 19.62
N PRO A 92 -2.39 -2.34 18.82
CA PRO A 92 -3.14 -1.12 19.11
C PRO A 92 -3.87 -1.12 20.45
N LEU A 93 -4.25 -2.30 20.97
CA LEU A 93 -4.97 -2.44 22.24
C LEU A 93 -4.07 -2.23 23.46
N GLU A 94 -2.76 -2.41 23.31
CA GLU A 94 -1.78 -2.25 24.39
C GLU A 94 -1.23 -0.83 24.48
N ILE A 95 -1.55 0.08 23.55
CA ILE A 95 -1.00 1.45 23.49
C ILE A 95 -1.21 2.24 24.79
N LEU A 96 -2.32 1.99 25.49
CA LEU A 96 -2.63 2.64 26.77
C LEU A 96 -1.81 2.08 27.95
N TRP A 97 -1.28 0.87 27.83
CA TRP A 97 -0.64 0.13 28.91
C TRP A 97 0.87 -0.01 28.73
N ASP A 98 1.37 -0.03 27.49
CA ASP A 98 2.79 -0.14 27.15
C ASP A 98 3.28 1.04 26.30
N ALA A 99 4.15 1.86 26.88
CA ALA A 99 4.76 3.00 26.21
C ALA A 99 5.61 2.60 24.97
N ARG A 100 6.10 1.35 24.90
CA ARG A 100 6.83 0.86 23.73
C ARG A 100 5.95 0.79 22.48
N GLN A 101 4.65 0.59 22.64
CA GLN A 101 3.71 0.56 21.52
C GLN A 101 3.59 1.92 20.83
N TRP A 102 3.78 3.04 21.55
CA TRP A 102 3.91 4.36 20.93
C TRP A 102 5.13 4.48 20.04
N PHE A 103 6.26 3.88 20.44
CA PHE A 103 7.46 3.84 19.61
C PHE A 103 7.26 2.97 18.37
N TYR A 104 6.61 1.81 18.51
CA TYR A 104 6.25 0.96 17.36
C TYR A 104 5.27 1.64 16.40
N LEU A 105 4.32 2.42 16.93
CA LEU A 105 3.43 3.25 16.13
C LEU A 105 4.24 4.28 15.33
N LEU A 106 5.13 5.02 15.98
CA LEU A 106 6.01 5.98 15.31
C LEU A 106 6.84 5.33 14.22
N LEU A 107 7.43 4.16 14.48
CA LEU A 107 8.24 3.43 13.51
C LEU A 107 7.41 2.96 12.31
N THR A 108 6.16 2.56 12.55
CA THR A 108 5.19 2.22 11.49
C THR A 108 4.86 3.45 10.64
N TYR A 109 4.61 4.60 11.27
CA TYR A 109 4.39 5.86 10.57
C TYR A 109 5.59 6.24 9.71
N LEU A 110 6.80 6.18 10.26
CA LEU A 110 8.02 6.49 9.53
C LEU A 110 8.23 5.53 8.35
N ALA A 111 8.00 4.24 8.52
CA ALA A 111 8.13 3.26 7.44
C ALA A 111 7.13 3.54 6.29
N LEU A 112 5.87 3.80 6.62
CA LEU A 112 4.81 4.07 5.64
C LEU A 112 4.89 5.48 5.02
N PHE A 113 5.55 6.43 5.69
CA PHE A 113 5.80 7.78 5.21
C PHE A 113 6.78 7.83 4.03
N VAL A 114 7.79 6.95 4.01
CA VAL A 114 8.91 6.99 3.05
C VAL A 114 8.46 6.97 1.57
N PRO A 115 7.54 6.10 1.12
CA PRO A 115 7.05 6.13 -0.25
C PRO A 115 6.38 7.46 -0.59
N PHE A 116 5.52 8.00 0.27
CA PHE A 116 4.85 9.28 0.02
C PHE A 116 5.84 10.45 -0.06
N PHE A 117 6.89 10.44 0.75
CA PHE A 117 7.95 11.44 0.69
C PHE A 117 8.66 11.45 -0.67
N PHE A 118 9.06 10.28 -1.18
CA PHE A 118 9.75 10.17 -2.47
C PHE A 118 8.83 10.42 -3.66
N GLY A 119 7.58 9.95 -3.61
CA GLY A 119 6.55 10.29 -4.61
C GLY A 119 6.32 11.80 -4.66
N GLY A 120 6.18 12.44 -3.50
CA GLY A 120 6.10 13.89 -3.38
C GLY A 120 7.33 14.63 -3.87
N ALA A 121 8.52 14.03 -3.76
CA ALA A 121 9.76 14.65 -4.22
C ALA A 121 9.76 14.71 -5.75
N CYS A 122 9.37 13.63 -6.40
CA CYS A 122 9.23 13.57 -7.86
C CYS A 122 8.24 14.61 -8.37
N LEU A 123 7.04 14.70 -7.77
CA LEU A 123 6.02 15.67 -8.19
C LEU A 123 6.48 17.11 -7.94
N SER A 124 7.01 17.42 -6.76
CA SER A 124 7.50 18.75 -6.40
C SER A 124 8.63 19.20 -7.33
N LEU A 125 9.60 18.32 -7.64
CA LEU A 125 10.67 18.60 -8.59
C LEU A 125 10.13 18.87 -10.00
N ALA A 126 9.17 18.07 -10.46
CA ALA A 126 8.57 18.24 -11.78
C ALA A 126 7.83 19.58 -11.89
N PHE A 127 7.06 19.97 -10.88
CA PHE A 127 6.37 21.26 -10.85
C PHE A 127 7.34 22.44 -10.80
N LEU A 128 8.44 22.34 -10.06
CA LEU A 128 9.44 23.39 -9.96
C LEU A 128 10.28 23.55 -11.24
N GLN A 129 10.60 22.46 -11.94
CA GLN A 129 11.42 22.50 -13.15
C GLN A 129 10.65 23.02 -14.36
N PHE A 130 9.35 22.70 -14.48
CA PHE A 130 8.54 22.98 -15.67
C PHE A 130 7.39 23.95 -15.38
N LYS A 131 7.66 25.01 -14.62
CA LYS A 131 6.68 26.04 -14.23
C LYS A 131 5.88 26.61 -15.40
N GLU A 132 6.53 26.86 -16.53
CA GLU A 132 5.89 27.40 -17.74
C GLU A 132 4.87 26.44 -18.37
N LYS A 133 5.00 25.13 -18.13
CA LYS A 133 4.12 24.09 -18.69
C LYS A 133 3.40 23.31 -17.59
N ILE A 134 3.12 23.98 -16.47
CA ILE A 134 2.51 23.37 -15.29
C ILE A 134 1.17 22.69 -15.62
N HIS A 135 0.35 23.30 -16.48
CA HIS A 135 -0.93 22.74 -16.93
C HIS A 135 -0.78 21.34 -17.54
N GLN A 136 0.30 21.09 -18.30
CA GLN A 136 0.54 19.79 -18.92
C GLN A 136 1.02 18.77 -17.90
N ILE A 137 1.85 19.16 -16.94
CA ILE A 137 2.28 18.23 -15.89
C ILE A 137 1.12 17.88 -14.98
N TYR A 138 0.34 18.88 -14.59
CA TYR A 138 -0.83 18.72 -13.75
C TYR A 138 -1.90 17.82 -14.41
N MET A 139 -2.08 17.91 -15.74
CA MET A 139 -2.94 16.99 -16.47
C MET A 139 -2.48 15.53 -16.35
N PHE A 140 -1.17 15.25 -16.52
CA PHE A 140 -0.65 13.89 -16.40
C PHE A 140 -0.65 13.39 -14.95
N ASP A 141 -0.46 14.29 -13.97
CA ASP A 141 -0.59 13.99 -12.54
C ASP A 141 -2.03 13.57 -12.19
N LEU A 142 -3.03 14.38 -12.56
CA LEU A 142 -4.44 14.07 -12.33
C LEU A 142 -4.90 12.81 -13.06
N LEU A 143 -4.51 12.63 -14.33
CA LEU A 143 -4.83 11.41 -15.08
C LEU A 143 -4.17 10.18 -14.43
N GLY A 144 -2.93 10.31 -13.98
CA GLY A 144 -2.19 9.25 -13.28
C GLY A 144 -2.88 8.88 -11.97
N ALA A 145 -3.23 9.87 -11.16
CA ALA A 145 -3.95 9.69 -9.90
C ALA A 145 -5.32 9.02 -10.11
N GLY A 146 -6.12 9.50 -11.06
CA GLY A 146 -7.45 8.94 -11.36
C GLY A 146 -7.39 7.50 -11.88
N LEU A 147 -6.49 7.23 -12.83
CA LEU A 147 -6.27 5.87 -13.33
C LEU A 147 -5.58 4.96 -12.32
N GLY A 148 -4.75 5.50 -11.42
CA GLY A 148 -4.16 4.77 -10.30
C GLY A 148 -5.21 4.32 -9.31
N ALA A 149 -6.16 5.21 -8.98
CA ALA A 149 -7.26 4.90 -8.09
C ALA A 149 -8.16 3.80 -8.68
N LEU A 150 -8.62 4.00 -9.92
CA LEU A 150 -9.46 3.02 -10.62
C LEU A 150 -8.70 1.71 -10.87
N GLY A 151 -7.45 1.79 -11.30
CA GLY A 151 -6.59 0.65 -11.58
C GLY A 151 -6.33 -0.21 -10.35
N MET A 152 -6.11 0.40 -9.18
CA MET A 152 -5.95 -0.34 -7.94
C MET A 152 -7.24 -1.05 -7.52
N VAL A 153 -8.39 -0.39 -7.63
CA VAL A 153 -9.69 -1.04 -7.36
C VAL A 153 -9.93 -2.23 -8.28
N LEU A 154 -9.65 -2.10 -9.58
CA LEU A 154 -9.75 -3.21 -10.53
C LEU A 154 -8.76 -4.34 -10.22
N LEU A 155 -7.52 -4.01 -9.86
CA LEU A 155 -6.52 -5.00 -9.45
C LEU A 155 -6.97 -5.79 -8.23
N LEU A 156 -7.61 -5.14 -7.25
CA LEU A 156 -8.14 -5.79 -6.05
C LEU A 156 -9.34 -6.72 -6.29
N PHE A 157 -9.99 -6.67 -7.47
CA PHE A 157 -10.96 -7.69 -7.88
C PHE A 157 -10.28 -8.95 -8.44
N ALA A 158 -9.07 -8.82 -9.00
CA ALA A 158 -8.37 -9.90 -9.69
C ALA A 158 -7.27 -10.54 -8.84
N LEU A 159 -6.62 -9.77 -7.97
CA LEU A 159 -5.45 -10.16 -7.18
C LEU A 159 -5.70 -9.97 -5.69
N HIS A 160 -5.02 -10.79 -4.89
CA HIS A 160 -4.99 -10.60 -3.46
C HIS A 160 -4.26 -9.28 -3.11
N PRO A 161 -4.67 -8.52 -2.07
CA PRO A 161 -4.06 -7.22 -1.74
C PRO A 161 -2.53 -7.27 -1.62
N VAL A 162 -1.98 -8.37 -1.11
CA VAL A 162 -0.53 -8.54 -0.98
C VAL A 162 0.17 -8.66 -2.34
N ASP A 163 -0.47 -9.28 -3.33
CA ASP A 163 0.10 -9.40 -4.67
C ASP A 163 0.08 -8.06 -5.41
N CYS A 164 -0.93 -7.21 -5.16
CA CYS A 164 -0.93 -5.83 -5.63
C CYS A 164 0.31 -5.04 -5.14
N LEU A 165 0.75 -5.29 -3.90
CA LEU A 165 1.94 -4.65 -3.32
C LEU A 165 3.23 -5.07 -4.04
N LYS A 166 3.28 -6.29 -4.60
CA LYS A 166 4.44 -6.77 -5.37
C LYS A 166 4.57 -6.05 -6.71
N VAL A 167 3.44 -5.77 -7.36
CA VAL A 167 3.38 -5.19 -8.71
C VAL A 167 3.54 -3.67 -8.69
N LEU A 168 3.03 -2.99 -7.67
CA LEU A 168 3.02 -1.52 -7.61
C LEU A 168 4.40 -0.85 -7.71
N PRO A 169 5.50 -1.38 -7.12
CA PRO A 169 6.87 -0.89 -7.29
C PRO A 169 7.29 -0.65 -8.74
N ILE A 170 6.77 -1.44 -9.69
CA ILE A 170 7.08 -1.33 -11.13
C ILE A 170 6.86 0.10 -11.63
N THR A 171 5.85 0.79 -11.09
CA THR A 171 5.52 2.19 -11.46
C THR A 171 6.66 3.16 -11.18
N GLY A 172 7.35 3.02 -10.03
CA GLY A 172 8.50 3.84 -9.65
C GLY A 172 9.74 3.54 -10.50
N PHE A 173 10.03 2.25 -10.74
CA PHE A 173 11.12 1.85 -11.64
C PHE A 173 10.87 2.31 -13.07
N PHE A 174 9.64 2.22 -13.56
CA PHE A 174 9.26 2.69 -14.88
C PHE A 174 9.40 4.21 -15.01
N ALA A 175 8.95 4.97 -14.00
CA ALA A 175 9.15 6.42 -13.94
C ALA A 175 10.64 6.81 -13.96
N ALA A 176 11.48 6.10 -13.19
CA ALA A 176 12.93 6.30 -13.18
C ALA A 176 13.56 6.02 -14.55
N GLY A 177 13.20 4.91 -15.20
CA GLY A 177 13.66 4.55 -16.54
C GLY A 177 13.29 5.62 -17.57
N LEU A 178 12.04 6.08 -17.55
CA LEU A 178 11.55 7.15 -18.43
C LEU A 178 12.33 8.46 -18.20
N ALA A 179 12.63 8.82 -16.96
CA ALA A 179 13.42 10.02 -16.66
C ALA A 179 14.84 9.93 -17.22
N MET A 180 15.48 8.76 -17.19
CA MET A 180 16.82 8.57 -17.76
C MET A 180 16.84 8.65 -19.29
N THR A 181 15.80 8.14 -19.96
CA THR A 181 15.70 8.22 -21.43
C THR A 181 15.54 9.67 -21.93
N ALA A 182 15.05 10.58 -21.09
CA ALA A 182 14.85 11.98 -21.44
C ALA A 182 16.16 12.73 -21.75
N THR A 183 17.30 12.28 -21.20
CA THR A 183 18.63 12.87 -21.45
C THR A 183 19.19 12.55 -22.85
N ARG A 184 18.55 11.65 -23.63
CA ARG A 184 18.90 11.25 -25.01
C ARG A 184 20.33 10.77 -25.28
N ARG A 185 21.16 10.55 -24.24
CA ARG A 185 22.50 9.96 -24.38
C ARG A 185 22.39 8.43 -24.37
N SER A 186 23.05 7.75 -25.30
CA SER A 186 22.98 6.27 -25.44
C SER A 186 23.20 5.51 -24.12
N ARG A 187 24.19 5.91 -23.31
CA ARG A 187 24.46 5.27 -22.00
C ARG A 187 23.28 5.40 -21.02
N HIS A 188 22.58 6.53 -20.99
CA HIS A 188 21.44 6.72 -20.09
C HIS A 188 20.19 5.96 -20.54
N VAL A 189 20.02 5.73 -21.85
CA VAL A 189 18.95 4.89 -22.37
C VAL A 189 19.14 3.43 -21.95
N LEU A 190 20.36 2.90 -22.05
CA LEU A 190 20.69 1.54 -21.57
C LEU A 190 20.47 1.40 -20.06
N CYS A 191 20.93 2.37 -19.26
CA CYS A 191 20.66 2.38 -17.83
C CYS A 191 19.16 2.45 -17.52
N GLY A 192 18.39 3.26 -18.26
CA GLY A 192 16.95 3.35 -18.11
C GLY A 192 16.25 2.03 -18.40
N LEU A 193 16.65 1.34 -19.48
CA LEU A 193 16.12 0.02 -19.82
C LEU A 193 16.44 -1.01 -18.74
N PHE A 194 17.67 -1.00 -18.23
CA PHE A 194 18.09 -1.90 -17.15
C PHE A 194 17.26 -1.68 -15.88
N ILE A 195 17.00 -0.41 -15.50
CA ILE A 195 16.14 -0.08 -14.36
C ILE A 195 14.72 -0.63 -14.55
N VAL A 196 14.15 -0.51 -15.75
CA VAL A 196 12.82 -1.06 -16.05
C VAL A 196 12.83 -2.58 -15.94
N LEU A 197 13.86 -3.25 -16.47
CA LEU A 197 14.02 -4.70 -16.36
C LEU A 197 14.13 -5.16 -14.90
N CYS A 198 14.92 -4.44 -14.08
CA CYS A 198 14.99 -4.69 -12.64
C CYS A 198 13.63 -4.50 -11.97
N GLY A 199 12.88 -3.47 -12.35
CA GLY A 199 11.52 -3.24 -11.87
C GLY A 199 10.57 -4.39 -12.19
N LEU A 200 10.60 -4.91 -13.42
CA LEU A 200 9.80 -6.06 -13.84
C LEU A 200 10.20 -7.36 -13.13
N GLY A 201 11.48 -7.50 -12.77
CA GLY A 201 11.97 -8.62 -11.97
C GLY A 201 11.71 -8.47 -10.47
N PHE A 202 11.44 -7.27 -9.97
CA PHE A 202 11.27 -6.99 -8.53
C PHE A 202 10.20 -7.85 -7.83
N PRO A 203 9.01 -8.12 -8.43
CA PRO A 203 8.01 -8.99 -7.82
C PRO A 203 8.51 -10.43 -7.55
N LEU A 204 9.47 -10.92 -8.34
CA LEU A 204 10.00 -12.28 -8.27
C LEU A 204 11.05 -12.46 -7.17
N VAL A 205 11.65 -11.37 -6.70
CA VAL A 205 12.75 -11.38 -5.71
C VAL A 205 12.21 -11.21 -4.29
N GLN A 206 10.94 -10.87 -4.11
CA GLN A 206 10.38 -10.66 -2.78
C GLN A 206 10.31 -11.98 -1.98
N PRO A 207 10.60 -11.96 -0.67
CA PRO A 207 10.52 -13.15 0.17
C PRO A 207 9.14 -13.79 0.09
N ALA A 208 9.09 -15.12 -0.07
CA ALA A 208 7.82 -15.86 -0.09
C ALA A 208 6.98 -15.58 1.16
N ASP A 209 7.62 -15.40 2.32
CA ASP A 209 6.94 -15.07 3.56
C ASP A 209 6.09 -13.80 3.48
N TRP A 210 6.49 -12.82 2.66
CA TRP A 210 5.76 -11.57 2.50
C TRP A 210 4.40 -11.74 1.83
N SER A 211 4.10 -12.91 1.24
CA SER A 211 2.78 -13.21 0.68
C SER A 211 1.69 -13.47 1.72
N THR A 212 2.05 -13.73 2.98
CA THR A 212 1.10 -14.07 4.05
C THR A 212 0.69 -12.84 4.86
N LEU A 213 -0.61 -12.52 4.91
CA LEU A 213 -1.12 -11.48 5.81
C LEU A 213 -1.14 -12.00 7.25
N ARG A 214 -0.49 -11.28 8.17
CA ARG A 214 -0.63 -11.53 9.62
C ARG A 214 -1.78 -10.69 10.15
N VAL A 215 -2.98 -11.26 10.14
CA VAL A 215 -4.17 -10.63 10.73
C VAL A 215 -4.00 -10.54 12.25
N SER A 216 -4.47 -9.45 12.86
CA SER A 216 -4.46 -9.27 14.31
C SER A 216 -5.10 -10.46 15.04
N GLN A 217 -4.53 -10.87 16.17
CA GLN A 217 -5.04 -12.01 16.95
C GLN A 217 -6.37 -11.71 17.65
N TYR A 218 -6.73 -10.43 17.75
CA TYR A 218 -7.94 -9.93 18.40
C TYR A 218 -9.10 -9.73 17.42
N LYS A 219 -8.91 -10.11 16.17
CA LYS A 219 -9.95 -10.12 15.13
C LYS A 219 -10.86 -11.34 15.28
N GLY A 220 -12.13 -11.19 14.88
CA GLY A 220 -13.17 -12.19 15.10
C GLY A 220 -12.81 -13.56 14.52
N LEU A 221 -12.32 -13.58 13.28
CA LEU A 221 -11.83 -14.73 12.54
C LEU A 221 -10.63 -15.37 13.25
N SER A 222 -9.63 -14.58 13.63
CA SER A 222 -8.45 -15.07 14.36
C SER A 222 -8.83 -15.72 15.69
N MET A 223 -9.84 -15.19 16.39
CA MET A 223 -10.38 -15.79 17.61
C MET A 223 -11.20 -17.06 17.30
N ALA A 224 -12.03 -17.04 16.27
CA ALA A 224 -12.84 -18.19 15.86
C ALA A 224 -11.98 -19.39 15.45
N LEU A 225 -10.86 -19.16 14.76
CA LEU A 225 -9.94 -20.22 14.35
C LEU A 225 -9.12 -20.84 15.49
N LYS A 226 -9.15 -20.24 16.70
CA LYS A 226 -8.58 -20.87 17.90
C LYS A 226 -9.49 -21.95 18.49
N VAL A 227 -10.76 -22.01 18.08
CA VAL A 227 -11.71 -23.01 18.53
C VAL A 227 -11.35 -24.38 17.93
N PRO A 228 -11.27 -25.46 18.74
CA PRO A 228 -10.98 -26.80 18.23
C PRO A 228 -11.91 -27.22 17.09
N GLY A 229 -11.32 -27.63 15.97
CA GLY A 229 -12.04 -28.07 14.78
C GLY A 229 -12.51 -26.94 13.86
N ALA A 230 -12.37 -25.67 14.24
CA ALA A 230 -12.70 -24.55 13.37
C ALA A 230 -11.75 -24.47 12.16
N ARG A 231 -12.32 -24.36 10.96
CA ARG A 231 -11.58 -24.27 9.71
C ARG A 231 -12.28 -23.34 8.73
N ILE A 232 -11.48 -22.67 7.90
CA ILE A 232 -12.01 -21.86 6.80
C ILE A 232 -12.43 -22.80 5.67
N VAL A 233 -13.69 -22.70 5.23
CA VAL A 233 -14.26 -23.51 4.15
C VAL A 233 -14.14 -22.80 2.80
N THR A 234 -14.37 -21.48 2.80
CA THR A 234 -14.25 -20.66 1.60
C THR A 234 -13.81 -19.25 1.94
N GLU A 235 -13.04 -18.67 1.04
CA GLU A 235 -12.58 -17.28 1.10
C GLU A 235 -12.90 -16.60 -0.21
N ARG A 236 -13.35 -15.34 -0.12
CA ARG A 236 -13.50 -14.47 -1.29
C ARG A 236 -12.91 -13.12 -0.99
N PHE A 237 -12.10 -12.63 -1.92
CA PHE A 237 -11.49 -11.31 -1.85
C PHE A 237 -12.17 -10.39 -2.87
N SER A 238 -12.41 -9.17 -2.44
CA SER A 238 -12.85 -8.08 -3.30
C SER A 238 -12.34 -6.74 -2.74
N PRO A 239 -12.44 -5.64 -3.50
CA PRO A 239 -12.16 -4.31 -2.97
C PRO A 239 -13.10 -3.92 -1.81
N LEU A 240 -14.29 -4.53 -1.75
CA LEU A 240 -15.30 -4.25 -0.72
C LEU A 240 -15.02 -4.96 0.61
N GLY A 241 -14.31 -6.09 0.57
CA GLY A 241 -14.20 -6.96 1.73
C GLY A 241 -13.51 -8.28 1.42
N TRP A 242 -12.88 -8.84 2.45
CA TRP A 242 -12.43 -10.23 2.48
C TRP A 242 -13.45 -10.99 3.31
N ILE A 243 -14.17 -11.90 2.66
CA ILE A 243 -15.17 -12.74 3.30
C ILE A 243 -14.54 -14.10 3.56
N ALA A 244 -14.48 -14.49 4.83
CA ALA A 244 -14.06 -15.82 5.25
C ALA A 244 -15.24 -16.55 5.90
N VAL A 245 -15.58 -17.72 5.37
CA VAL A 245 -16.62 -18.60 5.94
C VAL A 245 -15.95 -19.69 6.74
N VAL A 246 -16.29 -19.77 8.02
CA VAL A 246 -15.71 -20.71 8.97
C VAL A 246 -16.76 -21.72 9.40
N GLU A 247 -16.38 -22.98 9.37
CA GLU A 247 -17.13 -24.10 9.93
C GLU A 247 -16.39 -24.63 11.16
N SER A 248 -17.15 -25.01 12.19
CA SER A 248 -16.60 -25.67 13.38
C SER A 248 -17.50 -26.86 13.73
N PRO A 249 -17.17 -28.08 13.26
CA PRO A 249 -18.01 -29.26 13.46
C PRO A 249 -17.97 -29.79 14.90
N VAL A 250 -16.91 -29.48 15.66
CA VAL A 250 -16.76 -29.94 17.06
C VAL A 250 -17.49 -29.01 18.02
N ILE A 251 -17.36 -27.69 17.82
CA ILE A 251 -18.04 -26.66 18.62
C ILE A 251 -18.79 -25.74 17.64
N PRO A 252 -20.04 -26.07 17.27
CA PRO A 252 -20.77 -25.35 16.23
C PRO A 252 -21.11 -23.93 16.64
N PHE A 253 -21.13 -23.02 15.67
CA PHE A 253 -21.66 -21.68 15.88
C PHE A 253 -23.15 -21.77 16.21
N ARG A 254 -23.57 -21.04 17.24
CA ARG A 254 -24.97 -20.98 17.66
C ARG A 254 -25.37 -19.52 17.82
N HIS A 255 -26.08 -18.99 16.83
CA HIS A 255 -26.74 -17.70 16.89
C HIS A 255 -28.26 -17.93 16.85
N ALA A 256 -28.93 -17.65 17.97
CA ALA A 256 -30.35 -17.94 18.18
C ALA A 256 -31.11 -16.72 18.73
N PRO A 257 -31.10 -15.57 18.02
CA PRO A 257 -31.75 -14.36 18.51
C PRO A 257 -33.27 -14.59 18.60
N GLY A 258 -33.88 -14.23 19.72
CA GLY A 258 -35.33 -14.32 19.92
C GLY A 258 -35.88 -15.71 20.26
N MET A 259 -35.03 -16.73 20.45
CA MET A 259 -35.48 -18.00 21.02
C MET A 259 -35.71 -17.87 22.54
N SER A 260 -36.85 -18.38 23.00
CA SER A 260 -37.17 -18.47 24.43
C SER A 260 -36.26 -19.49 25.11
N LEU A 261 -36.00 -19.31 26.41
CA LEU A 261 -35.30 -20.30 27.25
C LEU A 261 -36.06 -21.65 27.32
N ASN A 262 -37.36 -21.66 27.02
CA ASN A 262 -38.20 -22.87 26.98
C ASN A 262 -38.28 -23.50 25.58
N CYS A 263 -37.45 -23.07 24.63
CA CYS A 263 -37.45 -23.63 23.28
C CYS A 263 -36.64 -24.93 23.25
N ASP A 264 -37.32 -26.06 23.09
CA ASP A 264 -36.69 -27.39 23.03
C ASP A 264 -36.07 -27.72 21.65
N THR A 265 -36.23 -26.83 20.67
CA THR A 265 -35.70 -27.02 19.32
C THR A 265 -34.30 -26.45 19.20
N GLU A 266 -33.33 -27.27 18.79
CA GLU A 266 -31.98 -26.77 18.50
C GLU A 266 -31.96 -25.87 17.27
N PRO A 267 -31.12 -24.81 17.26
CA PRO A 267 -30.90 -24.03 16.06
C PRO A 267 -30.29 -24.89 14.95
N PRO A 268 -30.61 -24.63 13.67
CA PRO A 268 -30.03 -25.35 12.55
C PRO A 268 -28.51 -25.17 12.52
N MET A 269 -27.82 -26.02 11.75
CA MET A 269 -26.37 -25.87 11.52
C MET A 269 -26.05 -24.50 10.93
N GLN A 270 -25.08 -23.82 11.52
CA GLN A 270 -24.67 -22.47 11.13
C GLN A 270 -23.17 -22.43 10.84
N VAL A 271 -22.80 -21.51 9.95
CA VAL A 271 -21.42 -21.16 9.64
C VAL A 271 -21.14 -19.73 10.10
N GLY A 272 -19.92 -19.47 10.54
CA GLY A 272 -19.47 -18.13 10.85
C GLY A 272 -19.07 -17.40 9.57
N VAL A 273 -19.59 -16.19 9.35
CA VAL A 273 -19.20 -15.34 8.24
C VAL A 273 -18.44 -14.13 8.79
N PHE A 274 -17.19 -14.00 8.42
CA PHE A 274 -16.30 -12.91 8.87
C PHE A 274 -15.96 -12.00 7.70
N VAL A 275 -15.91 -10.70 7.95
CA VAL A 275 -15.55 -9.68 6.96
C VAL A 275 -14.32 -8.93 7.46
N ASP A 276 -13.24 -8.95 6.68
CA ASP A 276 -11.94 -8.34 6.98
C ASP A 276 -11.27 -8.86 8.26
N GLY A 277 -11.46 -10.14 8.54
CA GLY A 277 -10.96 -10.79 9.74
C GLY A 277 -11.79 -10.53 10.99
#